data_AF-A0A6J4I2N0-F1
#
_entry.id   AF-A0A6J4I2N0-F1
#
_cell.length_a   1.000
_cell.length_b   1.000
_cell.length_c   1.000
_cell.angle_alpha   90.00
_cell.angle_beta   90.00
_cell.angle_gamma   90.00
#
_symmetry.space_group_name_H-M   'P 1'
#
loop_
_entity.id
_entity.type
_entity.pdbx_description
1 polymer ?
#
loop_
_entity_poly.entity_id
_entity_poly.type
_entity_poly.pdbx_seq_one_letter_code
_entity_poly.pdbx_strand_id
1 'polypeptide(L)'
;WREPATTAIHYLLKAGERSHWHRIDATEIWHFYAGDPMGLAMSADGHEATHHVLGADLSAGHRPQVVVPPGVWQAARPRGAWSLVGCTVAPAFRFEGFELAPPGWHPGR
;
A
#
# COMPACT_ATOMS: atom_id res chain seq x y z
N TRP A 1 -6.49 -14.11 -5.73
CA TRP A 1 -7.82 -14.32 -6.31
C TRP A 1 -8.06 -13.28 -7.40
N ARG A 2 -8.69 -13.64 -8.53
CA ARG A 2 -8.96 -12.72 -9.64
C ARG A 2 -10.35 -12.99 -10.20
N GLU A 3 -11.15 -11.94 -10.27
CA GLU A 3 -12.46 -11.87 -10.95
C GLU A 3 -12.49 -10.61 -11.83
N PRO A 4 -13.43 -10.47 -12.79
CA PRO A 4 -13.52 -9.28 -13.63
C PRO A 4 -13.69 -7.97 -12.85
N ALA A 5 -14.41 -8.00 -11.73
CA ALA A 5 -14.71 -6.82 -10.93
C ALA A 5 -13.62 -6.49 -9.88
N THR A 6 -12.84 -7.49 -9.43
CA THR A 6 -11.86 -7.28 -8.37
C THR A 6 -10.75 -8.33 -8.38
N THR A 7 -9.57 -7.93 -7.91
CA THR A 7 -8.47 -8.85 -7.57
C THR A 7 -8.14 -8.74 -6.10
N ALA A 8 -7.70 -9.85 -5.51
CA ALA A 8 -7.14 -9.87 -4.18
C ALA A 8 -5.81 -10.63 -4.17
N ILE A 9 -4.81 -10.12 -3.45
CA ILE A 9 -3.51 -10.78 -3.29
C ILE A 9 -3.13 -10.84 -1.81
N HIS A 10 -2.27 -11.80 -1.48
CA HIS A 10 -1.40 -11.69 -0.31
C HIS A 10 -0.13 -10.96 -0.72
N TYR A 11 0.36 -10.09 0.16
CA TYR A 11 1.62 -9.39 -0.02
C TYR A 11 2.39 -9.38 1.30
N LEU A 12 3.66 -9.77 1.24
CA LEU A 12 4.53 -9.91 2.41
C LEU A 12 5.80 -9.10 2.19
N LEU A 13 6.17 -8.33 3.21
CA LEU A 13 7.44 -7.62 3.26
C LEU A 13 8.18 -7.96 4.55
N LYS A 14 9.47 -8.26 4.44
CA LYS A 14 10.41 -8.47 5.55
C LYS A 14 11.19 -7.21 5.86
N ALA A 15 11.85 -7.17 7.01
CA ALA A 15 12.78 -6.12 7.37
C ALA A 15 13.82 -5.89 6.26
N GLY A 16 14.02 -4.62 5.87
CA GLY A 16 14.89 -4.22 4.76
C GLY A 16 14.21 -4.21 3.40
N GLU A 17 13.06 -4.85 3.23
CA GLU A 17 12.25 -4.79 2.01
C GLU A 17 11.29 -3.59 2.05
N ARG A 18 10.86 -3.15 0.87
CA ARG A 18 9.85 -2.10 0.71
C ARG A 18 9.02 -2.30 -0.55
N SER A 19 7.77 -1.90 -0.49
CA SER A 19 7.00 -1.54 -1.67
C SER A 19 7.44 -0.14 -2.11
N HIS A 20 7.95 -0.06 -3.34
CA HIS A 20 8.40 1.20 -3.93
C HIS A 20 7.22 2.10 -4.22
N TRP A 21 7.48 3.40 -4.40
CA TRP A 21 6.46 4.33 -4.84
C TRP A 21 5.86 3.88 -6.16
N HIS A 22 4.56 3.64 -6.15
CA HIS A 22 3.78 3.28 -7.32
C HIS A 22 2.37 3.86 -7.18
N ARG A 23 1.63 3.90 -8.26
CA ARG A 23 0.19 4.20 -8.26
C ARG A 23 -0.52 3.27 -9.21
N ILE A 24 -1.82 3.13 -8.99
CA ILE A 24 -2.69 2.37 -9.87
C ILE A 24 -3.92 3.20 -10.25
N ASP A 25 -4.55 2.88 -11.38
CA ASP A 25 -5.77 3.54 -11.88
C ASP A 25 -7.07 3.04 -11.23
N ALA A 26 -6.96 2.27 -10.15
CA ALA A 26 -8.08 1.67 -9.41
C ALA A 26 -7.95 1.93 -7.91
N THR A 27 -9.03 1.70 -7.16
CA THR A 27 -8.97 1.78 -5.70
C THR A 27 -8.26 0.54 -5.17
N GLU A 28 -7.27 0.72 -4.30
CA GLU A 28 -6.62 -0.36 -3.57
C GLU A 28 -6.93 -0.28 -2.08
N ILE A 29 -7.33 -1.39 -1.49
CA ILE A 29 -7.61 -1.52 -0.08
C ILE A 29 -6.58 -2.45 0.52
N TRP A 30 -5.75 -1.91 1.42
CA TRP A 30 -4.75 -2.64 2.17
C TRP A 30 -5.34 -3.16 3.47
N HIS A 31 -5.12 -4.43 3.78
CA HIS A 31 -5.63 -5.12 4.95
C HIS A 31 -4.47 -5.73 5.73
N PHE A 32 -4.31 -5.36 7.00
CA PHE A 32 -3.35 -6.01 7.88
C PHE A 32 -3.83 -7.42 8.25
N TYR A 33 -2.97 -8.43 8.06
CA TYR A 33 -3.29 -9.81 8.43
C TYR A 33 -2.44 -10.32 9.60
N ALA A 34 -1.11 -10.14 9.56
CA ALA A 34 -0.22 -10.66 10.61
C ALA A 34 1.16 -9.98 10.61
N GLY A 35 1.91 -10.19 11.69
CA GLY A 35 3.28 -9.71 11.88
C GLY A 35 3.35 -8.38 12.60
N ASP A 36 4.43 -7.64 12.37
CA ASP A 36 4.60 -6.29 12.90
C ASP A 36 3.78 -5.28 12.06
N PRO A 37 3.43 -4.10 12.60
CA PRO A 37 2.70 -3.09 11.86
C PRO A 37 3.44 -2.63 10.60
N MET A 38 2.69 -2.31 9.55
CA MET A 38 3.23 -1.77 8.30
C MET A 38 3.04 -0.25 8.24
N GLY A 39 4.08 0.49 7.85
CA GLY A 39 3.91 1.88 7.46
C GLY A 39 3.46 1.96 6.00
N LEU A 40 2.38 2.68 5.74
CA LEU A 40 1.90 3.01 4.40
C LEU A 40 1.96 4.53 4.22
N ALA A 41 2.71 4.99 3.22
CA ALA A 41 2.79 6.38 2.84
C ALA A 41 1.95 6.60 1.57
N MET A 42 1.24 7.72 1.51
CA MET A 42 0.38 8.10 0.38
C MET A 42 0.68 9.54 -0.04
N SER A 43 0.66 9.83 -1.34
CA SER A 43 0.79 11.19 -1.85
C SER A 43 -0.15 11.41 -3.02
N ALA A 44 -1.11 12.31 -2.85
CA ALA A 44 -2.12 12.61 -3.88
C ALA A 44 -1.58 13.53 -4.98
N ASP A 45 -0.64 14.41 -4.63
CA ASP A 45 -0.09 15.44 -5.50
C ASP A 45 1.34 15.14 -5.98
N GLY A 46 2.00 14.13 -5.42
CA GLY A 46 3.41 13.84 -5.68
C GLY A 46 4.38 14.82 -5.01
N HIS A 47 3.90 15.64 -4.07
CA HIS A 47 4.70 16.62 -3.34
C HIS A 47 4.71 16.32 -1.83
N GLU A 48 3.54 16.15 -1.21
CA GLU A 48 3.42 15.85 0.21
C GLU A 48 2.96 14.41 0.44
N ALA A 49 3.50 13.79 1.49
CA ALA A 49 3.13 12.44 1.89
C ALA A 49 2.37 12.43 3.22
N THR A 50 1.22 11.75 3.23
CA THR A 50 0.54 11.34 4.46
C THR A 50 0.99 9.94 4.87
N HIS A 51 0.97 9.66 6.17
CA HIS A 51 1.46 8.41 6.73
C HIS A 51 0.40 7.71 7.57
N HIS A 52 0.20 6.43 7.27
CA HIS A 52 -0.69 5.53 7.97
C HIS A 52 0.09 4.37 8.59
N VAL A 53 -0.50 3.77 9.62
CA VAL A 53 0.03 2.55 10.27
C VAL A 53 -1.00 1.45 10.16
N LEU A 54 -0.69 0.43 9.37
CA LEU A 54 -1.49 -0.76 9.25
C LEU A 54 -1.12 -1.75 10.35
N GLY A 55 -2.08 -2.03 11.23
CA GLY A 55 -1.88 -2.91 12.38
C GLY A 55 -3.14 -3.04 13.22
N ALA A 56 -3.13 -3.96 14.18
CA ALA A 56 -4.29 -4.28 15.03
C ALA A 56 -4.43 -3.42 16.29
N ASP A 57 -3.40 -2.67 16.68
CA ASP A 57 -3.44 -1.80 17.88
C ASP A 57 -4.15 -0.47 17.61
N LEU A 58 -5.48 -0.51 17.75
CA LEU A 58 -6.34 0.67 17.55
C LEU A 58 -6.04 1.78 18.56
N SER A 59 -5.59 1.43 19.77
CA SER A 59 -5.30 2.40 20.84
C SER A 59 -4.06 3.24 20.53
N ALA A 60 -3.09 2.65 19.83
CA ALA A 60 -1.93 3.34 19.26
C ALA A 60 -2.24 4.09 17.94
N GLY A 61 -3.51 4.14 17.52
CA GLY A 61 -3.93 4.80 16.30
C GLY A 61 -3.71 3.99 15.03
N HIS A 62 -3.33 2.71 15.12
CA HIS A 62 -3.24 1.85 13.95
C HIS A 62 -4.62 1.59 13.34
N ARG A 63 -4.66 1.27 12.06
CA ARG A 63 -5.88 0.85 11.37
C ARG A 63 -5.60 -0.45 10.62
N PRO A 64 -6.38 -1.52 10.83
CA PRO A 64 -6.16 -2.78 10.12
C PRO A 64 -6.57 -2.70 8.64
N GLN A 65 -7.19 -1.60 8.21
CA GLN A 65 -7.57 -1.36 6.83
C GLN A 65 -7.30 0.09 6.45
N VAL A 66 -6.74 0.32 5.26
CA VAL A 66 -6.54 1.65 4.68
C VAL A 66 -6.89 1.60 3.19
N VAL A 67 -7.56 2.65 2.70
CA VAL A 67 -7.97 2.79 1.29
C VAL A 67 -7.04 3.78 0.60
N VAL A 68 -6.45 3.36 -0.51
CA VAL A 68 -5.68 4.20 -1.43
C VAL A 68 -6.57 4.52 -2.64
N PRO A 69 -6.96 5.78 -2.85
CA PRO A 69 -7.75 6.17 -4.02
C PRO A 69 -6.99 5.97 -5.34
N PRO A 70 -7.70 5.85 -6.47
CA PRO A 70 -7.07 5.79 -7.80
C PRO A 70 -6.11 6.97 -8.05
N GLY A 71 -4.97 6.68 -8.67
CA GLY A 71 -3.97 7.68 -9.08
C GLY A 71 -3.09 8.23 -7.95
N VAL A 72 -3.36 7.86 -6.69
CA VAL A 72 -2.56 8.27 -5.54
C VAL A 72 -1.28 7.45 -5.46
N TRP A 73 -0.14 8.12 -5.33
CA TRP A 73 1.14 7.46 -5.07
C TRP A 73 1.12 6.79 -3.71
N GLN A 74 1.64 5.57 -3.64
CA GLN A 74 1.73 4.78 -2.42
C GLN A 74 3.06 4.04 -2.32
N ALA A 75 3.57 3.93 -1.10
CA ALA A 75 4.75 3.13 -0.76
C ALA A 75 4.59 2.54 0.63
N ALA A 76 5.16 1.36 0.86
CA ALA A 76 4.98 0.64 2.11
C ALA A 76 6.26 -0.03 2.61
N ARG A 77 6.41 -0.14 3.92
CA ARG A 77 7.50 -0.90 4.56
C ARG A 77 7.06 -1.43 5.92
N PRO A 78 7.52 -2.63 6.33
CA PRO A 78 7.27 -3.13 7.68
C PRO A 78 7.97 -2.22 8.71
N ARG A 79 7.38 -2.08 9.89
CA ARG A 79 7.99 -1.37 11.04
C ARG A 79 8.76 -2.31 11.97
N GLY A 80 8.84 -3.59 11.63
CA GLY A 80 9.56 -4.62 12.37
C GLY A 80 10.10 -5.71 11.44
N ALA A 81 10.07 -6.95 11.91
CA ALA A 81 10.68 -8.10 11.24
C ALA A 81 9.98 -8.47 9.93
N TRP A 82 8.65 -8.46 9.91
CA TRP A 82 7.85 -8.74 8.71
C TRP A 82 6.39 -8.28 8.90
N SER A 83 5.70 -8.05 7.80
CA SER A 83 4.27 -7.76 7.78
C SER A 83 3.61 -8.53 6.63
N LEU A 84 2.55 -9.26 6.94
CA LEU A 84 1.66 -9.87 5.96
C LEU A 84 0.40 -9.01 5.85
N VAL A 85 0.09 -8.62 4.61
CA VAL A 85 -1.12 -7.86 4.27
C VAL A 85 -1.87 -8.54 3.13
N GLY A 86 -3.14 -8.17 2.98
CA GLY A 86 -3.93 -8.43 1.79
C GLY A 86 -4.23 -7.14 1.05
N CYS A 87 -4.12 -7.16 -0.27
CA CYS A 87 -4.52 -6.03 -1.11
C CYS A 87 -5.70 -6.44 -1.97
N THR A 88 -6.81 -5.71 -1.85
CA THR A 88 -7.98 -5.86 -2.74
C THR A 88 -8.05 -4.65 -3.64
N VAL A 89 -8.16 -4.87 -4.96
CA VAL A 89 -8.22 -3.80 -5.95
C VAL A 89 -9.53 -3.88 -6.71
N ALA A 90 -10.22 -2.74 -6.84
CA ALA A 90 -11.48 -2.59 -7.57
C ALA A 90 -11.51 -1.27 -8.36
N PRO A 91 -11.73 -1.28 -9.69
CA PRO A 91 -11.84 -2.46 -10.58
C PRO A 91 -10.63 -3.40 -10.53
N ALA A 92 -10.76 -4.63 -11.03
CA ALA A 92 -9.70 -5.64 -10.98
C ALA A 92 -8.34 -5.11 -11.48
N PHE A 93 -7.26 -5.40 -10.73
CA PHE A 93 -5.92 -4.93 -11.08
C PHE A 93 -5.48 -5.38 -12.48
N ARG A 94 -4.91 -4.43 -13.21
CA ARG A 94 -4.31 -4.59 -14.54
C ARG A 94 -2.97 -3.85 -14.57
N PHE A 95 -1.99 -4.42 -15.27
CA PHE A 95 -0.65 -3.82 -15.33
C PHE A 95 -0.64 -2.53 -16.14
N GLU A 96 -1.56 -2.37 -17.09
CA GLU A 96 -1.72 -1.15 -17.90
C GLU A 96 -2.06 0.08 -17.04
N GLY A 97 -2.72 -0.14 -15.90
CA GLY A 97 -3.06 0.88 -14.93
C GLY A 97 -2.00 1.10 -13.85
N PHE A 98 -0.93 0.30 -13.84
CA PHE A 98 0.13 0.37 -12.83
C PHE A 98 1.30 1.23 -13.32
N GLU A 99 1.71 2.17 -12.47
CA GLU A 99 2.87 3.01 -12.71
C GLU A 99 3.84 2.91 -11.54
N LEU A 100 5.08 2.54 -11.82
CA LEU A 100 6.18 2.53 -10.86
C LEU A 100 6.98 3.84 -10.99
N ALA A 101 7.26 4.49 -9.86
CA ALA A 101 8.06 5.70 -9.86
C ALA A 101 9.50 5.41 -10.31
N PRO A 102 10.19 6.38 -10.96
CA PRO A 102 11.59 6.24 -11.31
C PRO A 102 12.48 5.98 -10.08
N PRO A 103 13.63 5.32 -10.24
CA PRO A 103 14.59 5.13 -9.15
C PRO A 103 14.95 6.45 -8.47
N GLY A 104 14.84 6.49 -7.15
CA GLY A 104 15.17 7.68 -6.33
C GLY A 104 14.03 8.68 -6.15
N TRP A 105 12.96 8.58 -6.93
CA TRP A 105 11.79 9.44 -6.80
C TRP A 105 11.10 9.26 -5.45
N HIS A 106 10.64 10.36 -4.87
CA HIS A 106 9.71 10.40 -3.75
C HIS A 106 8.93 11.71 -3.77
N PRO A 107 7.79 11.81 -3.07
CA PRO A 107 7.05 13.07 -3.01
C PRO A 107 7.95 14.25 -2.65
N GLY A 108 7.94 15.26 -3.52
CA GLY A 108 8.74 16.47 -3.38
C GLY A 108 10.17 16.42 -3.94
N ARG A 109 10.63 15.32 -4.54
CA ARG A 109 11.99 15.21 -5.11
C ARG A 109 12.15 14.21 -6.26
#